data_AF-A0A0M0KVH1-F1
#
_entry.id   AF-A0A0M0KVH1-F1
#
_cell.length_a   1.000
_cell.length_b   1.000
_cell.length_c   1.000
_cell.angle_alpha   90.00
_cell.angle_beta   90.00
_cell.angle_gamma   90.00
#
_symmetry.space_group_name_H-M   'P 1'
#
loop_
_entity.id
_entity.type
_entity.pdbx_description
1 polymer ?
#
loop_
_entity_poly.entity_id
_entity_poly.type
_entity_poly.pdbx_seq_one_letter_code
_entity_poly.pdbx_strand_id
1 'polypeptide(L)'
;MKEGLKVAGAIEQLLQTQLEKMVYEMRYDFLHEKNDEGEMLCQIVTRDDSGDILATPLSFQLDINEDAGKGEVIFYHSSGEFHRERVDIAQTETILNVIRFVQNRLRLNE
;
A
#
# COMPACT_ATOMS: atom_id res chain seq x y z
N MET A 1 -35.47 9.26 3.85
CA MET A 1 -34.13 9.77 3.49
C MET A 1 -33.25 8.56 3.26
N LYS A 2 -32.78 8.32 2.04
CA LYS A 2 -31.81 7.26 1.76
C LYS A 2 -30.46 7.76 2.24
N GLU A 3 -29.87 7.11 3.23
CA GLU A 3 -28.47 7.28 3.55
C GLU A 3 -27.68 6.95 2.29
N GLY A 4 -26.97 7.95 1.75
CA GLY A 4 -26.04 7.74 0.67
C GLY A 4 -25.00 6.73 1.16
N LEU A 5 -24.81 5.67 0.38
CA LEU A 5 -23.75 4.69 0.60
C LEU A 5 -22.41 5.45 0.62
N LYS A 6 -21.90 5.76 1.82
CA LYS A 6 -20.52 6.21 1.98
C LYS A 6 -19.65 5.02 1.62
N VAL A 7 -19.10 5.00 0.42
CA VAL A 7 -17.99 4.11 0.08
C VAL A 7 -16.77 4.69 0.79
N ALA A 8 -16.63 4.42 2.08
CA ALA A 8 -15.49 4.90 2.85
C ALA A 8 -14.24 4.12 2.40
N GLY A 9 -13.19 4.82 1.95
CA GLY A 9 -11.89 4.21 1.66
C GLY A 9 -11.78 3.47 0.32
N ALA A 10 -12.53 3.85 -0.72
CA ALA A 10 -12.58 3.09 -1.97
C ALA A 10 -11.20 2.97 -2.65
N ILE A 11 -10.42 4.04 -2.62
CA ILE A 11 -9.11 4.11 -3.27
C ILE A 11 -8.08 3.38 -2.41
N GLU A 12 -8.07 3.61 -1.10
CA GLU A 12 -7.25 2.84 -0.15
C GLU A 12 -7.51 1.34 -0.29
N GLN A 13 -8.78 0.94 -0.30
CA GLN A 13 -9.18 -0.47 -0.42
C GLN A 13 -8.80 -1.05 -1.78
N LEU A 14 -8.92 -0.29 -2.87
CA LEU A 14 -8.45 -0.70 -4.19
C LEU A 14 -6.94 -0.97 -4.16
N LEU A 15 -6.14 -0.01 -3.67
CA LEU A 15 -4.70 -0.14 -3.60
C LEU A 15 -4.30 -1.33 -2.72
N GLN A 16 -4.88 -1.46 -1.52
CA GLN A 16 -4.64 -2.59 -0.63
C GLN A 16 -4.95 -3.91 -1.30
N THR A 17 -6.14 -4.07 -1.88
CA THR A 17 -6.56 -5.33 -2.51
C THR A 17 -5.64 -5.71 -3.69
N GLN A 18 -5.25 -4.73 -4.52
CA GLN A 18 -4.35 -5.00 -5.64
C GLN A 18 -2.94 -5.35 -5.18
N LEU A 19 -2.43 -4.63 -4.17
CA LEU A 19 -1.09 -4.89 -3.62
C LEU A 19 -1.05 -6.23 -2.88
N GLU A 20 -2.00 -6.50 -1.98
CA GLU A 20 -2.11 -7.75 -1.24
C GLU A 20 -2.12 -8.96 -2.19
N LYS A 21 -2.98 -8.93 -3.21
CA LYS A 21 -3.04 -10.00 -4.21
C LYS A 21 -1.69 -10.18 -4.92
N MET A 22 -1.08 -9.10 -5.37
CA MET A 22 0.19 -9.14 -6.09
C MET A 22 1.32 -9.68 -5.21
N VAL A 23 1.45 -9.23 -3.96
CA VAL A 23 2.54 -9.66 -3.09
C VAL A 23 2.36 -11.09 -2.61
N TYR A 24 1.11 -11.54 -2.44
CA TYR A 24 0.80 -12.94 -2.17
C TYR A 24 1.24 -13.86 -3.32
N GLU A 25 1.00 -13.46 -4.58
CA GLU A 25 1.50 -14.19 -5.76
C GLU A 25 3.05 -14.26 -5.80
N MET A 26 3.72 -13.27 -5.18
CA MET A 26 5.16 -13.21 -5.01
C MET A 26 5.67 -13.87 -3.72
N ARG A 27 4.80 -14.57 -2.97
CA ARG A 27 5.12 -15.27 -1.70
C ARG A 27 5.55 -14.35 -0.54
N TYR A 28 5.03 -13.13 -0.53
CA TYR A 28 5.13 -12.24 0.62
C TYR A 28 3.76 -12.12 1.31
N ASP A 29 3.79 -11.74 2.58
CA ASP A 29 2.58 -11.36 3.31
C ASP A 29 2.40 -9.84 3.32
N PHE A 30 1.15 -9.41 3.35
CA PHE A 30 0.75 -8.02 3.43
C PHE A 30 0.13 -7.74 4.81
N LEU A 31 0.72 -6.81 5.55
CA LEU A 31 0.21 -6.34 6.83
C LEU A 31 -0.24 -4.89 6.68
N HIS A 32 -1.35 -4.52 7.32
CA HIS A 32 -1.80 -3.14 7.33
C HIS A 32 -2.56 -2.80 8.61
N GLU A 33 -2.47 -1.54 9.02
CA GLU A 33 -3.24 -0.97 10.14
C GLU A 33 -3.51 0.52 9.90
N LYS A 34 -4.55 1.06 10.54
CA LYS A 34 -4.76 2.52 10.56
C LYS A 34 -4.14 3.10 11.82
N ASN A 35 -3.40 4.19 11.68
CA ASN A 35 -2.90 4.94 12.83
C ASN A 35 -3.98 5.84 13.45
N ASP A 36 -3.64 6.50 14.55
CA ASP A 36 -4.55 7.40 15.28
C ASP A 36 -5.00 8.63 14.47
N GLU A 37 -4.25 8.96 13.41
CA GLU A 37 -4.56 10.07 12.49
C GLU A 37 -5.43 9.60 11.30
N GLY A 38 -5.73 8.30 11.22
CA GLY A 38 -6.57 7.69 10.18
C GLY A 38 -5.82 7.26 8.92
N GLU A 39 -4.50 7.44 8.89
CA GLU A 39 -3.61 7.05 7.79
C GLU A 39 -3.39 5.54 7.80
N MET A 40 -3.33 4.93 6.61
CA MET A 40 -3.07 3.49 6.50
C MET A 40 -1.56 3.22 6.42
N LEU A 41 -1.05 2.47 7.39
CA LEU A 41 0.31 1.97 7.43
C LEU A 41 0.33 0.55 6.88
N CYS A 42 1.24 0.27 5.96
CA CYS A 42 1.35 -1.02 5.29
C CYS A 42 2.79 -1.55 5.36
N GLN A 43 2.92 -2.86 5.51
CA GLN A 43 4.19 -3.57 5.44
C GLN A 43 4.06 -4.81 4.56
N ILE A 44 5.09 -5.06 3.77
CA ILE A 44 5.26 -6.33 3.06
C ILE A 44 6.37 -7.08 3.76
N VAL A 45 6.08 -8.32 4.17
CA VAL A 45 6.97 -9.13 5.01
C VAL A 45 7.18 -10.52 4.42
N THR A 46 8.32 -11.13 4.74
CA THR A 46 8.55 -12.56 4.57
C THR A 46 8.50 -13.25 5.92
N ARG A 47 7.96 -14.47 5.99
CA ARG A 47 7.96 -15.28 7.20
C ARG A 47 8.90 -16.47 7.09
N ASP A 48 9.37 -16.94 8.23
CA ASP A 48 10.06 -18.22 8.33
C ASP A 48 9.06 -19.39 8.43
N ASP A 49 9.59 -20.63 8.51
CA ASP A 49 8.78 -21.85 8.61
C ASP A 49 7.97 -21.94 9.91
N SER A 50 8.30 -21.15 10.93
CA SER A 50 7.55 -21.07 12.19
C SER A 50 6.40 -20.05 12.12
N GLY A 51 6.35 -19.25 11.04
CA GLY A 51 5.39 -18.16 10.85
C GLY A 51 5.84 -16.83 11.46
N ASP A 52 7.08 -16.74 11.95
CA ASP A 52 7.63 -15.49 12.48
C ASP A 52 8.11 -14.58 11.34
N ILE A 53 8.08 -13.26 11.55
CA ILE A 53 8.57 -12.30 10.56
C ILE A 53 10.09 -12.44 10.43
N LEU A 54 10.54 -12.90 9.26
CA LEU A 54 11.94 -13.03 8.91
C LEU A 54 12.53 -11.69 8.43
N ALA A 55 11.77 -10.95 7.62
CA ALA A 55 12.19 -9.66 7.08
C ALA A 55 11.00 -8.78 6.68
N THR A 56 11.24 -7.47 6.59
CA THR A 56 10.29 -6.48 6.06
C THR A 56 10.90 -5.76 4.84
N PRO A 57 10.80 -6.37 3.65
CA PRO A 57 11.34 -5.79 2.41
C PRO A 57 10.84 -4.38 2.08
N LEU A 58 9.61 -4.05 2.48
CA LEU A 58 9.02 -2.76 2.18
C LEU A 58 8.02 -2.33 3.25
N SER A 59 8.08 -1.05 3.63
CA SER A 59 7.07 -0.38 4.46
C SER A 59 6.61 0.88 3.74
N PHE A 60 5.33 1.20 3.84
CA PHE A 60 4.78 2.39 3.20
C PHE A 60 3.49 2.85 3.87
N GLN A 61 3.15 4.11 3.65
CA GLN A 61 1.94 4.75 4.12
C GLN A 61 1.07 5.12 2.91
N LEU A 62 -0.24 4.91 3.02
CA LEU A 62 -1.23 5.47 2.11
C LEU A 62 -1.81 6.72 2.77
N ASP A 63 -1.52 7.88 2.19
CA ASP A 63 -2.14 9.16 2.54
C ASP A 63 -3.10 9.54 1.42
N ILE A 64 -4.37 9.14 1.56
CA ILE A 64 -5.37 9.27 0.51
C ILE A 64 -6.51 10.18 0.97
N ASN A 65 -6.70 11.27 0.26
CA ASN A 65 -7.91 12.06 0.34
C ASN A 65 -8.97 11.45 -0.60
N GLU A 66 -9.80 10.58 -0.03
CA GLU A 66 -10.89 9.88 -0.72
C GLU A 66 -11.87 10.86 -1.38
N ASP A 67 -12.21 11.97 -0.71
CA ASP A 67 -13.15 12.97 -1.25
C ASP A 67 -12.59 13.69 -2.47
N ALA A 68 -11.27 13.95 -2.50
CA ALA A 68 -10.58 14.57 -3.62
C ALA A 68 -10.20 13.56 -4.73
N GLY A 69 -10.27 12.26 -4.44
CA GLY A 69 -9.81 11.20 -5.34
C GLY A 69 -8.30 11.22 -5.57
N LYS A 70 -7.52 11.75 -4.61
CA LYS A 70 -6.09 12.02 -4.75
C LYS A 70 -5.36 11.72 -3.47
N GLY A 71 -4.06 11.47 -3.57
CA GLY A 71 -3.22 11.25 -2.42
C GLY A 71 -1.82 10.86 -2.82
N GLU A 72 -1.11 10.24 -1.90
CA GLU A 72 0.27 9.82 -2.06
C GLU A 72 0.51 8.47 -1.36
N VAL A 73 1.45 7.71 -1.90
CA VAL A 73 2.01 6.53 -1.27
C VAL A 73 3.45 6.84 -0.94
N ILE A 74 3.79 6.78 0.35
CA ILE A 74 5.09 7.19 0.88
C ILE A 74 5.82 5.94 1.33
N PHE A 75 6.99 5.67 0.75
CA PHE A 75 7.76 4.45 1.01
C PHE A 75 8.94 4.72 1.94
N TYR A 76 9.13 3.81 2.90
CA TYR A 76 10.09 3.95 3.98
C TYR A 76 11.12 2.81 4.03
N HIS A 77 12.30 3.17 4.49
CA HIS A 77 13.33 2.28 4.99
C HIS A 77 13.78 2.75 6.38
N SER A 78 14.73 2.06 7.02
CA SER A 78 15.18 2.37 8.38
C SER A 78 15.75 3.78 8.58
N SER A 79 16.20 4.47 7.52
CA SER A 79 16.70 5.85 7.60
C SER A 79 15.68 6.93 7.23
N GLY A 80 14.41 6.56 7.01
CA GLY A 80 13.31 7.48 6.69
C GLY A 80 12.63 7.21 5.34
N GLU A 81 11.91 8.22 4.85
CA GLU A 81 11.31 8.21 3.50
C GLU A 81 12.41 8.12 2.44
N PHE A 82 12.19 7.27 1.44
CA PHE A 82 13.11 7.14 0.31
C PHE A 82 12.44 7.28 -1.05
N HIS A 83 11.11 7.17 -1.11
CA HIS A 83 10.35 7.33 -2.35
C HIS A 83 8.91 7.74 -2.05
N ARG A 84 8.29 8.45 -2.99
CA ARG A 84 6.89 8.88 -2.93
C ARG A 84 6.26 8.80 -4.30
N GLU A 85 5.08 8.20 -4.39
CA GLU A 85 4.27 8.15 -5.60
C GLU A 85 2.95 8.88 -5.39
N ARG A 86 2.55 9.69 -6.36
CA ARG A 86 1.23 10.33 -6.34
C ARG A 86 0.15 9.33 -6.75
N VAL A 87 -1.05 9.49 -6.20
CA VAL A 87 -2.28 8.82 -6.60
C VAL A 87 -3.28 9.87 -7.08
N ASP A 88 -3.86 9.66 -8.26
CA ASP A 88 -4.95 10.48 -8.79
C ASP A 88 -5.87 9.60 -9.63
N ILE A 89 -7.13 9.42 -9.20
CA ILE A 89 -8.08 8.55 -9.90
C ILE A 89 -8.41 9.04 -11.31
N ALA A 90 -8.26 10.34 -11.58
CA ALA A 90 -8.44 10.88 -12.92
C ALA A 90 -7.28 10.54 -13.85
N GLN A 91 -6.16 10.03 -13.31
CA GLN A 91 -4.96 9.64 -14.03
C GLN A 91 -4.56 8.22 -13.62
N THR A 92 -5.23 7.21 -14.19
CA THR A 92 -5.03 5.79 -13.85
C THR A 92 -3.56 5.34 -13.86
N GLU A 93 -2.71 5.95 -14.70
CA GLU A 93 -1.27 5.65 -14.73
C GLU A 93 -0.59 5.86 -13.37
N THR A 94 -1.06 6.82 -12.57
CA THR A 94 -0.52 7.08 -11.22
C THR A 94 -0.74 5.89 -10.28
N ILE A 95 -1.90 5.23 -10.36
CA ILE A 95 -2.20 4.00 -9.60
C ILE A 95 -1.32 2.85 -10.09
N LEU A 96 -1.15 2.72 -11.41
CA LEU A 96 -0.28 1.68 -11.98
C LEU A 96 1.19 1.87 -11.59
N ASN A 97 1.65 3.11 -11.46
CA ASN A 97 3.01 3.40 -11.01
C ASN A 97 3.27 2.90 -9.59
N VAL A 98 2.32 3.08 -8.66
CA VAL A 98 2.41 2.50 -7.30
C VAL A 98 2.60 0.99 -7.36
N ILE A 99 1.74 0.28 -8.11
CA ILE A 99 1.80 -1.19 -8.22
C ILE A 99 3.13 -1.63 -8.83
N ARG A 100 3.55 -1.00 -9.94
CA ARG A 100 4.83 -1.31 -10.60
C ARG A 100 6.02 -1.01 -9.70
N PHE A 101 5.98 0.06 -8.93
CA PHE A 101 7.05 0.42 -8.00
C PHE A 101 7.23 -0.67 -6.95
N VAL A 102 6.14 -1.09 -6.29
CA VAL A 102 6.18 -2.18 -5.30
C VAL A 102 6.68 -3.47 -5.95
N GLN A 103 6.15 -3.86 -7.11
CA GLN A 103 6.58 -5.06 -7.82
C GLN A 103 8.07 -5.06 -8.14
N ASN A 104 8.59 -3.95 -8.67
CA ASN A 104 10.01 -3.81 -8.99
C ASN A 104 10.86 -3.86 -7.73
N ARG A 105 10.41 -3.23 -6.63
CA ARG A 105 11.16 -3.21 -5.39
C ARG A 105 11.29 -4.60 -4.78
N LEU A 106 10.24 -5.41 -4.83
CA LEU A 106 10.25 -6.78 -4.32
C LEU A 106 11.10 -7.72 -5.19
N ARG A 107 11.10 -7.54 -6.52
CA ARG A 107 11.97 -8.32 -7.42
C ARG A 107 13.47 -8.06 -7.23
N LEU A 108 13.84 -6.86 -6.78
CA LEU A 108 15.24 -6.54 -6.45
C LEU A 108 15.72 -7.21 -5.15
N ASN A 109 14.80 -7.76 -4.35
CA ASN A 109 15.10 -8.42 -3.09
C ASN A 109 15.03 -9.97 -3.19
N GLU A 110 14.79 -10.52 -4.40
CA GLU A 110 14.97 -11.95 -4.73
C GLU A 110 16.46 -12.30 -4.96
#